data_AF-A0A8H3DGZ1-F1
#
_entry.id   AF-A0A8H3DGZ1-F1
#
_cell.length_a   1.000
_cell.length_b   1.000
_cell.length_c   1.000
_cell.angle_alpha   90.00
_cell.angle_beta   90.00
_cell.angle_gamma   90.00
#
_symmetry.space_group_name_H-M   'P 1'
#
loop_
_entity.id
_entity.type
_entity.pdbx_description
1 polymer ?
#
loop_
_entity_poly.entity_id
_entity_poly.type
_entity_poly.pdbx_seq_one_letter_code
_entity_poly.pdbx_strand_id
1 'polypeptide(L)'
;MMKDHTGWYPPGQVCSPPELPSHFKDVPSLKPIVGVPSDAEVIEVHSVIHAANRVSGVPGMHDPVFFMKLADHLFNVQMARYRSRYSLLTFPNDATYTPPAIPSHISINLESVSGAPSDNAIIKVQDAIQTYQELRRIPSMFDARVNMELSQHLFDLQMARHMRIASESQPRPMFQGSAVSGVSQTVECTPNTAEEPNTGTNNAGRGANTTGIPQAPQSSPGIDVRELMDRSNQLAERCNQLLEHSNELIERRDRAADEPVTPSWIFAERFNQVLERLTQLVERTHQPAERSDRLIERFNELFERFNQLAEQSSQPAQRANKLAERSNELADRANQLAEKLNQLSERSNQLALKAATSIEQLAELLKNTNRVLAGVQHAIVRNHKGNTLNALECLVNEKGETPVMSRTTWHNRLIDVLAPGQSFIVMIDGVPQKHRVDDEWLGEFVRFYGIDDGLFNDATTVEVKQGKINAARDRLSKYLGSCLG
;
A
#
# COMPACT_ATOMS: atom_id res chain seq x y z
N MET A 1 11.48 28.68 27.79
CA MET A 1 10.28 28.03 28.36
C MET A 1 9.35 27.68 27.22
N MET A 2 9.25 26.40 26.87
CA MET A 2 8.08 25.92 26.12
C MET A 2 6.92 25.78 27.10
N LYS A 3 5.69 26.02 26.63
CA LYS A 3 4.47 25.80 27.43
C LYS A 3 4.01 24.37 27.22
N ASP A 4 3.90 23.60 28.29
CA ASP A 4 3.21 22.32 28.29
C ASP A 4 1.73 22.55 27.96
N HIS A 5 1.33 22.16 26.75
CA HIS A 5 -0.07 22.13 26.36
C HIS A 5 -0.53 20.68 26.47
N THR A 6 -1.48 20.42 27.36
CA THR A 6 -2.11 19.11 27.53
C THR A 6 -2.98 18.78 26.33
N GLY A 7 -2.35 18.19 25.29
CA GLY A 7 -3.05 17.61 24.15
C GLY A 7 -3.96 16.45 24.57
N TRP A 8 -4.84 16.02 23.67
CA TRP A 8 -5.85 15.00 23.93
C TRP A 8 -5.25 13.58 23.88
N TYR A 9 -4.33 13.30 24.81
CA TYR A 9 -3.77 11.98 25.05
C TYR A 9 -4.64 11.26 26.10
N PRO A 10 -5.20 10.07 25.83
CA PRO A 10 -5.98 9.32 26.82
C PRO A 10 -5.07 8.90 27.99
N PRO A 11 -5.30 9.37 29.23
CA PRO A 11 -4.40 9.08 30.35
C PRO A 11 -4.47 7.58 30.70
N GLY A 12 -3.46 6.81 30.28
CA GLY A 12 -3.40 5.36 30.51
C GLY A 12 -3.12 4.48 29.28
N GLN A 13 -2.81 5.01 28.10
CA GLN A 13 -2.27 4.16 27.04
C GLN A 13 -0.88 3.61 27.45
N VAL A 14 -0.75 2.28 27.47
CA VAL A 14 0.47 1.54 27.83
C VAL A 14 1.02 0.81 26.61
N CYS A 15 2.29 1.04 26.28
CA CYS A 15 3.02 0.27 25.28
C CYS A 15 3.72 -0.90 25.98
N SER A 16 3.11 -2.09 25.96
CA SER A 16 3.71 -3.30 26.53
C SER A 16 4.71 -3.92 25.53
N PRO A 17 5.93 -4.29 25.94
CA PRO A 17 6.90 -4.99 25.09
C PRO A 17 6.60 -6.49 24.99
N PRO A 18 7.12 -7.19 23.97
CA PRO A 18 7.14 -8.65 23.95
C PRO A 18 8.07 -9.21 25.03
N GLU A 19 7.72 -10.39 25.53
CA GLU A 19 8.65 -11.22 26.31
C GLU A 19 9.88 -11.56 25.45
N LEU A 20 11.08 -11.41 26.01
CA LEU A 20 12.32 -11.76 25.32
C LEU A 20 12.53 -13.29 25.30
N PRO A 21 12.72 -13.93 24.13
CA PRO A 21 13.10 -15.33 24.04
C PRO A 21 14.34 -15.66 24.87
N SER A 22 14.42 -16.90 25.37
CA SER A 22 15.46 -17.37 26.30
C SER A 22 16.90 -17.38 25.73
N HIS A 23 17.09 -17.01 24.47
CA HIS A 23 18.38 -16.80 23.81
C HIS A 23 18.86 -15.33 23.79
N PHE A 24 18.05 -14.37 24.28
CA PHE A 24 18.41 -12.95 24.40
C PHE A 24 18.79 -12.53 25.84
N LYS A 25 19.40 -13.42 26.63
CA LYS A 25 19.71 -13.18 28.05
C LYS A 25 20.64 -11.98 28.30
N ASP A 26 21.48 -11.64 27.33
CA ASP A 26 22.45 -10.54 27.41
C ASP A 26 21.88 -9.20 26.90
N VAL A 27 20.58 -9.16 26.55
CA VAL A 27 19.87 -7.98 26.04
C VAL A 27 18.99 -7.38 27.15
N PRO A 28 18.98 -6.05 27.37
CA PRO A 28 18.12 -5.42 28.36
C PRO A 28 16.63 -5.74 28.16
N SER A 29 15.95 -6.08 29.26
CA SER A 29 14.52 -6.33 29.27
C SER A 29 13.74 -5.02 29.17
N LEU A 30 13.14 -4.76 28.01
CA LEU A 30 12.22 -3.64 27.81
C LEU A 30 11.13 -3.61 28.89
N LYS A 31 10.76 -2.41 29.32
CA LYS A 31 9.70 -2.17 30.32
C LYS A 31 8.42 -1.68 29.63
N PRO A 32 7.23 -1.89 30.21
CA PRO A 32 6.01 -1.25 29.75
C PRO A 32 6.13 0.28 29.87
N ILE A 33 5.96 0.99 28.75
CA ILE A 33 6.04 2.45 28.69
C ILE A 33 4.62 3.01 28.85
N VAL A 34 4.44 4.01 29.73
CA VAL A 34 3.12 4.60 30.06
C VAL A 34 3.11 6.08 29.68
N GLY A 35 2.19 6.49 28.81
CA GLY A 35 2.11 7.87 28.33
C GLY A 35 3.05 8.14 27.14
N VAL A 36 3.69 9.32 27.12
CA VAL A 36 4.54 9.76 26.00
C VAL A 36 5.97 9.22 26.19
N PRO A 37 6.48 8.35 25.30
CA PRO A 37 7.81 7.75 25.45
C PRO A 37 8.96 8.76 25.38
N SER A 38 9.89 8.63 26.32
CA SER A 38 11.13 9.41 26.38
C SER A 38 12.17 8.92 25.36
N ASP A 39 13.11 9.80 24.99
CA ASP A 39 14.20 9.46 24.06
C ASP A 39 14.99 8.21 24.49
N ALA A 40 15.21 8.02 25.79
CA ALA A 40 15.94 6.87 26.33
C ALA A 40 15.20 5.54 26.11
N GLU A 41 13.89 5.52 26.32
CA GLU A 41 13.07 4.32 26.11
C GLU A 41 13.01 3.93 24.63
N VAL A 42 12.88 4.90 23.71
CA VAL A 42 12.89 4.60 22.26
C VAL A 42 14.28 4.16 21.79
N ILE A 43 15.36 4.68 22.37
CA ILE A 43 16.73 4.20 22.14
C ILE A 43 16.90 2.75 22.63
N GLU A 44 16.31 2.37 23.77
CA GLU A 44 16.34 0.99 24.27
C GLU A 44 15.62 0.04 23.29
N VAL A 45 14.42 0.39 22.82
CA VAL A 45 13.67 -0.39 21.81
C VAL A 45 14.46 -0.55 20.51
N HIS A 46 15.09 0.51 19.98
CA HIS A 46 15.96 0.42 18.80
C HIS A 46 17.25 -0.38 19.04
N SER A 47 17.69 -0.53 20.29
CA SER A 47 18.85 -1.35 20.65
C SER A 47 18.48 -2.83 20.67
N VAL A 48 17.31 -3.19 21.24
CA VAL A 48 16.77 -4.55 21.25
C VAL A 48 16.43 -5.04 19.84
N ILE A 49 15.80 -4.20 19.00
CA ILE A 49 15.52 -4.54 17.58
C ILE A 49 16.80 -4.83 16.81
N HIS A 50 17.85 -4.03 17.00
CA HIS A 50 19.14 -4.27 16.36
C HIS A 50 19.83 -5.53 16.87
N ALA A 51 19.76 -5.83 18.17
CA ALA A 51 20.27 -7.08 18.73
C ALA A 51 19.55 -8.30 18.12
N ALA A 52 18.22 -8.26 18.04
CA ALA A 52 17.41 -9.29 17.40
C ALA A 52 17.77 -9.47 15.91
N ASN A 53 17.85 -8.37 15.15
CA ASN A 53 18.20 -8.39 13.73
C ASN A 53 19.63 -8.86 13.43
N ARG A 54 20.56 -8.85 14.40
CA ARG A 54 21.88 -9.47 14.26
C ARG A 54 21.87 -10.97 14.49
N VAL A 55 20.89 -11.48 15.24
CA VAL A 55 20.78 -12.90 15.63
C VAL A 55 19.85 -13.68 14.69
N SER A 56 18.90 -13.03 14.03
CA SER A 56 17.99 -13.65 13.04
C SER A 56 18.69 -14.32 11.85
N GLY A 57 19.93 -13.93 11.54
CA GLY A 57 20.76 -14.59 10.51
C GLY A 57 21.28 -15.98 10.91
N VAL A 58 21.10 -16.40 12.16
CA VAL A 58 21.52 -17.73 12.64
C VAL A 58 20.36 -18.73 12.48
N PRO A 59 20.56 -19.88 11.80
CA PRO A 59 19.53 -20.91 11.65
C PRO A 59 18.94 -21.34 13.00
N GLY A 60 17.61 -21.36 13.09
CA GLY A 60 16.88 -21.70 14.32
C GLY A 60 16.72 -20.58 15.35
N MET A 61 17.30 -19.39 15.12
CA MET A 61 17.17 -18.23 16.04
C MET A 61 16.21 -17.14 15.53
N HIS A 62 15.55 -17.35 14.39
CA HIS A 62 14.51 -16.46 13.88
C HIS A 62 13.12 -16.95 14.29
N ASP A 63 12.46 -16.23 15.21
CA ASP A 63 11.04 -16.40 15.55
C ASP A 63 10.21 -15.25 14.94
N PRO A 64 9.50 -15.46 13.81
CA PRO A 64 8.69 -14.43 13.17
C PRO A 64 7.63 -13.80 14.09
N VAL A 65 7.11 -14.52 15.09
CA VAL A 65 6.09 -14.01 16.01
C VAL A 65 6.71 -13.01 17.00
N PHE A 66 7.93 -13.27 17.48
CA PHE A 66 8.69 -12.30 18.28
C PHE A 66 9.04 -11.05 17.46
N PHE A 67 9.57 -11.21 16.24
CA PHE A 67 9.92 -10.06 15.38
C PHE A 67 8.69 -9.18 15.05
N MET A 68 7.53 -9.79 14.78
CA MET A 68 6.27 -9.07 14.59
C MET A 68 5.89 -8.26 15.83
N LYS A 69 5.79 -8.90 17.01
CA LYS A 69 5.43 -8.22 18.27
C LYS A 69 6.42 -7.12 18.67
N LEU A 70 7.69 -7.26 18.32
CA LEU A 70 8.72 -6.26 18.60
C LEU A 70 8.59 -5.04 17.65
N ALA A 71 8.21 -5.27 16.39
CA ALA A 71 7.84 -4.21 15.46
C ALA A 71 6.54 -3.49 15.88
N ASP A 72 5.52 -4.24 16.32
CA ASP A 72 4.28 -3.69 16.89
C ASP A 72 4.57 -2.79 18.10
N HIS A 73 5.50 -3.20 18.97
CA HIS A 73 5.91 -2.39 20.12
C HIS A 73 6.56 -1.06 19.70
N LEU A 74 7.52 -1.08 18.74
CA LEU A 74 8.11 0.14 18.20
C LEU A 74 7.06 1.03 17.52
N PHE A 75 6.13 0.45 16.75
CA PHE A 75 5.04 1.18 16.11
C PHE A 75 4.17 1.91 17.14
N ASN A 76 3.79 1.24 18.23
CA ASN A 76 2.99 1.85 19.30
C ASN A 76 3.74 3.00 20.00
N VAL A 77 5.04 2.81 20.27
CA VAL A 77 5.93 3.84 20.84
C VAL A 77 6.07 5.06 19.92
N GLN A 78 6.29 4.85 18.62
CA GLN A 78 6.39 5.93 17.64
C GLN A 78 5.04 6.62 17.39
N MET A 79 3.92 5.88 17.39
CA MET A 79 2.56 6.45 17.38
C MET A 79 2.25 7.32 18.59
N ALA A 80 2.74 6.96 19.78
CA ALA A 80 2.53 7.76 20.99
C ALA A 80 3.25 9.12 20.91
N ARG A 81 4.50 9.14 20.41
CA ARG A 81 5.25 10.39 20.16
C ARG A 81 4.65 11.21 19.01
N TYR A 82 4.22 10.56 17.92
CA TYR A 82 3.50 11.21 16.82
C TYR A 82 2.22 11.90 17.32
N ARG A 83 1.35 11.17 18.04
CA ARG A 83 0.12 11.74 18.62
C ARG A 83 0.42 12.87 19.59
N SER A 84 1.45 12.76 20.42
CA SER A 84 1.84 13.85 21.34
C SER A 84 2.31 15.12 20.63
N ARG A 85 2.95 15.01 19.45
CA ARG A 85 3.44 16.17 18.66
C ARG A 85 2.35 16.80 17.81
N TYR A 86 1.47 15.97 17.22
CA TYR A 86 0.53 16.39 16.18
C TYR A 86 -0.95 16.35 16.63
N SER A 87 -1.22 16.27 17.95
CA SER A 87 -2.54 16.11 18.58
C SER A 87 -3.64 17.11 18.18
N LEU A 88 -3.29 18.26 17.58
CA LEU A 88 -4.20 19.37 17.30
C LEU A 88 -4.47 19.59 15.80
N LEU A 89 -3.94 18.72 14.93
CA LEU A 89 -4.05 18.89 13.48
C LEU A 89 -5.26 18.13 12.92
N THR A 90 -6.27 18.87 12.48
CA THR A 90 -7.46 18.33 11.79
C THR A 90 -7.10 17.75 10.41
N PHE A 91 -6.06 18.27 9.76
CA PHE A 91 -5.56 17.81 8.47
C PHE A 91 -4.01 17.83 8.44
N PRO A 92 -3.35 16.90 7.72
CA PRO A 92 -1.88 16.83 7.67
C PRO A 92 -1.22 17.97 6.87
N ASN A 93 -1.99 18.79 6.17
CA ASN A 93 -1.49 19.90 5.37
C ASN A 93 -0.92 21.06 6.21
N ASP A 94 -1.39 21.22 7.44
CA ASP A 94 -0.99 22.29 8.36
C ASP A 94 0.24 21.90 9.22
N ALA A 95 0.82 20.72 8.98
CA ALA A 95 2.00 20.22 9.67
C ALA A 95 3.31 20.70 9.02
N THR A 96 4.34 20.92 9.83
CA THR A 96 5.74 20.95 9.35
C THR A 96 6.53 19.86 10.06
N TYR A 97 7.14 18.98 9.27
CA TYR A 97 7.99 17.88 9.71
C TYR A 97 9.46 18.32 9.55
N THR A 98 10.06 18.78 10.64
CA THR A 98 11.48 19.16 10.68
C THR A 98 12.34 17.91 10.92
N PRO A 99 13.36 17.63 10.09
CA PRO A 99 14.30 16.54 10.32
C PRO A 99 15.25 16.85 11.49
N PRO A 100 15.84 15.82 12.13
CA PRO A 100 16.88 16.03 13.14
C PRO A 100 18.17 16.60 12.52
N ALA A 101 19.01 17.20 13.37
CA ALA A 101 20.32 17.69 12.96
C ALA A 101 21.26 16.52 12.63
N ILE A 102 21.50 16.31 11.33
CA ILE A 102 22.45 15.29 10.85
C ILE A 102 23.90 15.76 11.09
N PRO A 103 24.79 14.90 11.64
CA PRO A 103 26.21 15.21 11.76
C PRO A 103 26.89 15.49 10.41
N SER A 104 27.86 16.41 10.40
CA SER A 104 28.52 16.90 9.17
C SER A 104 29.35 15.87 8.41
N HIS A 105 29.52 14.64 8.93
CA HIS A 105 30.15 13.52 8.24
C HIS A 105 29.19 12.71 7.33
N ILE A 106 27.93 13.14 7.18
CA ILE A 106 26.94 12.51 6.29
C ILE A 106 26.47 13.53 5.24
N SER A 107 26.70 13.23 3.96
CA SER A 107 26.44 14.15 2.83
C SER A 107 24.96 14.30 2.44
N ILE A 108 24.02 13.81 3.24
CA ILE A 108 22.58 13.78 2.92
C ILE A 108 21.87 14.95 3.59
N ASN A 109 21.47 15.94 2.79
CA ASN A 109 20.69 17.07 3.27
C ASN A 109 19.19 16.70 3.34
N LEU A 110 18.62 16.75 4.55
CA LEU A 110 17.17 16.63 4.76
C LEU A 110 16.56 18.02 4.93
N GLU A 111 15.54 18.31 4.13
CA GLU A 111 14.78 19.56 4.16
C GLU A 111 13.53 19.41 5.05
N SER A 112 13.04 20.49 5.64
CA SER A 112 11.77 20.45 6.39
C SER A 112 10.59 20.30 5.45
N VAL A 113 9.78 19.26 5.64
CA VAL A 113 8.62 18.97 4.79
C VAL A 113 7.40 19.66 5.38
N SER A 114 6.77 20.57 4.62
CA SER A 114 5.51 21.21 5.03
C SER A 114 4.33 20.57 4.28
N GLY A 115 3.28 20.20 5.02
CA GLY A 115 2.10 19.52 4.50
C GLY A 115 2.37 18.09 4.04
N ALA A 116 1.77 17.72 2.91
CA ALA A 116 1.82 16.36 2.37
C ALA A 116 3.23 15.97 1.86
N PRO A 117 3.88 14.93 2.43
CA PRO A 117 5.19 14.49 1.98
C PRO A 117 5.15 13.84 0.58
N SER A 118 6.20 14.10 -0.19
CA SER A 118 6.46 13.42 -1.47
C SER A 118 7.26 12.14 -1.26
N ASP A 119 7.13 11.21 -2.20
CA ASP A 119 7.86 9.93 -2.14
C ASP A 119 9.38 10.15 -2.17
N ASN A 120 9.86 11.15 -2.90
CA ASN A 120 11.27 11.56 -2.91
C ASN A 120 11.76 12.05 -1.53
N ALA A 121 10.92 12.76 -0.76
CA ALA A 121 11.28 13.18 0.59
C ALA A 121 11.40 11.98 1.54
N ILE A 122 10.51 10.99 1.42
CA ILE A 122 10.57 9.76 2.22
C ILE A 122 11.78 8.91 1.84
N ILE A 123 12.09 8.76 0.54
CA ILE A 123 13.28 8.06 0.05
C ILE A 123 14.57 8.69 0.61
N LYS A 124 14.73 10.03 0.52
CA LYS A 124 15.87 10.74 1.13
C LYS A 124 16.07 10.39 2.61
N VAL A 125 14.98 10.26 3.38
CA VAL A 125 15.04 9.91 4.82
C VAL A 125 15.37 8.42 5.03
N GLN A 126 14.88 7.53 4.16
CA GLN A 126 15.24 6.10 4.19
C GLN A 126 16.72 5.90 3.86
N ASP A 127 17.24 6.56 2.83
CA ASP A 127 18.67 6.56 2.46
C ASP A 127 19.54 7.12 3.59
N ALA A 128 19.10 8.20 4.25
CA ALA A 128 19.76 8.76 5.42
C ALA A 128 19.82 7.76 6.58
N ILE A 129 18.71 7.08 6.88
CA ILE A 129 18.64 6.05 7.94
C ILE A 129 19.53 4.86 7.61
N GLN A 130 19.52 4.36 6.38
CA GLN A 130 20.36 3.23 5.99
C GLN A 130 21.84 3.59 6.10
N THR A 131 22.25 4.71 5.50
CA THR A 131 23.62 5.24 5.58
C THR A 131 24.07 5.41 7.04
N TYR A 132 23.18 5.91 7.90
CA TYR A 132 23.48 6.10 9.32
C TYR A 132 23.53 4.79 10.13
N GLN A 133 22.75 3.79 9.76
CA GLN A 133 22.80 2.46 10.39
C GLN A 133 24.07 1.69 10.02
N GLU A 134 24.64 1.90 8.83
CA GLU A 134 25.94 1.32 8.46
C GLU A 134 27.07 1.85 9.37
N LEU A 135 26.98 3.10 9.84
CA LEU A 135 27.92 3.67 10.82
C LEU A 135 27.90 2.97 12.19
N ARG A 136 26.90 2.13 12.51
CA ARG A 136 26.92 1.30 13.75
C ARG A 136 28.13 0.37 13.83
N ARG A 137 28.82 0.11 12.72
CA ARG A 137 30.09 -0.63 12.67
C ARG A 137 31.28 0.17 13.26
N ILE A 138 31.14 1.49 13.41
CA ILE A 138 32.17 2.42 13.88
C ILE A 138 31.57 3.27 15.02
N PRO A 139 31.63 2.81 16.29
CA PRO A 139 30.91 3.44 17.40
C PRO A 139 31.25 4.91 17.67
N SER A 140 32.40 5.41 17.20
CA SER A 140 32.78 6.83 17.30
C SER A 140 32.06 7.75 16.31
N MET A 141 31.33 7.22 15.32
CA MET A 141 30.58 7.99 14.31
C MET A 141 29.06 7.78 14.38
N PHE A 142 28.57 6.98 15.33
CA PHE A 142 27.16 6.63 15.49
C PHE A 142 26.60 7.10 16.83
N ASP A 143 25.57 7.95 16.79
CA ASP A 143 24.76 8.36 17.93
C ASP A 143 23.39 7.67 17.88
N ALA A 144 23.08 6.90 18.92
CA ALA A 144 21.79 6.22 19.05
C ALA A 144 20.60 7.21 19.07
N ARG A 145 20.81 8.44 19.55
CA ARG A 145 19.79 9.49 19.59
C ARG A 145 19.45 10.00 18.19
N VAL A 146 20.44 10.33 17.36
CA VAL A 146 20.23 10.72 15.95
C VAL A 146 19.53 9.60 15.17
N ASN A 147 19.92 8.33 15.36
CA ASN A 147 19.24 7.18 14.75
C ASN A 147 17.75 7.09 15.15
N MET A 148 17.45 7.30 16.43
CA MET A 148 16.09 7.29 16.97
C MET A 148 15.26 8.48 16.45
N GLU A 149 15.83 9.68 16.40
CA GLU A 149 15.15 10.86 15.86
C GLU A 149 14.90 10.74 14.35
N LEU A 150 15.85 10.19 13.58
CA LEU A 150 15.66 9.90 12.15
C LEU A 150 14.54 8.87 11.95
N SER A 151 14.53 7.79 12.73
CA SER A 151 13.47 6.78 12.62
C SER A 151 12.09 7.32 13.02
N GLN A 152 12.01 8.22 14.01
CA GLN A 152 10.77 8.93 14.33
C GLN A 152 10.37 9.88 13.18
N HIS A 153 11.31 10.61 12.57
CA HIS A 153 11.02 11.51 11.48
C HIS A 153 10.48 10.77 10.24
N LEU A 154 11.07 9.61 9.89
CA LEU A 154 10.50 8.72 8.85
C LEU A 154 9.07 8.29 9.19
N PHE A 155 8.85 7.89 10.45
CA PHE A 155 7.53 7.47 10.92
C PHE A 155 6.50 8.59 10.82
N ASP A 156 6.87 9.81 11.25
CA ASP A 156 6.01 10.99 11.23
C ASP A 156 5.59 11.34 9.77
N LEU A 157 6.52 11.24 8.80
CA LEU A 157 6.23 11.39 7.37
C LEU A 157 5.37 10.25 6.80
N GLN A 158 5.61 9.00 7.20
CA GLN A 158 4.81 7.85 6.75
C GLN A 158 3.35 7.96 7.23
N MET A 159 3.13 8.40 8.47
CA MET A 159 1.78 8.67 8.98
C MET A 159 1.11 9.83 8.22
N ALA A 160 1.83 10.91 7.94
CA ALA A 160 1.32 12.02 7.13
C ALA A 160 0.87 11.57 5.72
N ARG A 161 1.68 10.75 5.03
CA ARG A 161 1.34 10.16 3.73
C ARG A 161 0.12 9.25 3.81
N HIS A 162 0.05 8.40 4.82
CA HIS A 162 -1.09 7.49 5.03
C HIS A 162 -2.39 8.27 5.29
N MET A 163 -2.37 9.31 6.13
CA MET A 163 -3.52 10.17 6.38
C MET A 163 -3.97 10.92 5.12
N ARG A 164 -3.03 11.39 4.29
CA ARG A 164 -3.33 12.01 2.99
C ARG A 164 -4.10 11.05 2.09
N ILE A 165 -3.56 9.85 1.84
CA ILE A 165 -4.17 8.82 0.98
C ILE A 165 -5.55 8.41 1.52
N ALA A 166 -5.68 8.22 2.84
CA ALA A 166 -6.97 7.91 3.47
C ALA A 166 -8.00 9.04 3.24
N SER A 167 -7.59 10.31 3.31
CA SER A 167 -8.47 11.46 3.01
C SER A 167 -8.82 11.62 1.52
N GLU A 168 -7.90 11.25 0.62
CA GLU A 168 -8.09 11.28 -0.83
C GLU A 168 -8.99 10.14 -1.33
N SER A 169 -9.02 9.00 -0.61
CA SER A 169 -9.88 7.86 -0.90
C SER A 169 -11.35 8.04 -0.51
N GLN A 170 -11.73 9.17 0.11
CA GLN A 170 -13.12 9.53 0.36
C GLN A 170 -13.70 10.33 -0.83
N PRO A 171 -14.82 9.90 -1.45
CA PRO A 171 -15.44 10.64 -2.55
C PRO A 171 -16.07 11.94 -2.03
N ARG A 172 -15.39 13.07 -2.23
CA ARG A 172 -15.96 14.41 -2.01
C ARG A 172 -16.73 14.89 -3.25
N PRO A 173 -17.87 15.61 -3.09
CA PRO A 173 -18.63 16.16 -4.21
C PRO A 173 -17.80 17.12 -5.08
N MET A 174 -18.10 17.14 -6.38
CA MET A 174 -17.47 18.03 -7.35
C MET A 174 -17.68 19.51 -7.01
N PHE A 175 -16.60 20.29 -7.11
CA PHE A 175 -16.68 21.67 -7.58
C PHE A 175 -15.73 21.85 -8.78
N GLN A 176 -16.22 22.54 -9.80
CA GLN A 176 -15.62 22.57 -11.14
C GLN A 176 -15.08 23.98 -11.42
N GLY A 177 -13.82 24.10 -11.83
CA GLY A 177 -13.14 25.40 -11.97
C GLY A 177 -11.97 25.40 -12.94
N SER A 178 -12.26 25.70 -14.21
CA SER A 178 -11.41 26.16 -15.33
C SER A 178 -9.92 25.80 -15.40
N ALA A 179 -9.52 25.24 -16.54
CA ALA A 179 -8.12 25.00 -16.91
C ALA A 179 -7.40 26.25 -17.46
N VAL A 180 -6.06 26.21 -17.45
CA VAL A 180 -5.18 27.01 -18.31
C VAL A 180 -4.09 26.08 -18.86
N SER A 181 -3.85 26.13 -20.17
CA SER A 181 -2.80 25.34 -20.85
C SER A 181 -1.84 26.24 -21.62
N GLY A 182 -0.55 25.90 -21.58
CA GLY A 182 0.51 26.33 -22.50
C GLY A 182 1.53 25.20 -22.62
N VAL A 183 1.87 24.65 -23.81
CA VAL A 183 2.54 25.24 -24.98
C VAL A 183 4.04 25.48 -24.69
N SER A 184 5.02 25.01 -25.48
CA SER A 184 5.12 24.02 -26.59
C SER A 184 6.61 23.75 -26.93
N GLN A 185 6.90 23.01 -28.01
CA GLN A 185 8.17 22.89 -28.77
C GLN A 185 9.22 21.92 -28.17
N THR A 186 9.89 20.97 -28.85
CA THR A 186 10.32 20.69 -30.26
C THR A 186 11.67 21.26 -30.72
N VAL A 187 12.66 20.36 -30.92
CA VAL A 187 13.56 20.18 -32.12
C VAL A 187 14.22 21.46 -32.71
N GLU A 188 15.56 21.56 -32.92
CA GLU A 188 16.29 20.96 -34.07
C GLU A 188 17.85 20.98 -33.97
N CYS A 189 18.55 20.69 -35.09
CA CYS A 189 19.87 20.05 -35.30
C CYS A 189 21.20 20.84 -35.12
N THR A 190 22.30 20.07 -35.24
CA THR A 190 23.75 20.44 -35.33
C THR A 190 24.19 21.05 -36.68
N PRO A 191 25.43 21.58 -36.82
CA PRO A 191 26.58 20.81 -37.39
C PRO A 191 27.97 21.29 -36.80
N ASN A 192 29.22 21.04 -37.29
CA ASN A 192 29.80 20.35 -38.46
C ASN A 192 31.33 20.00 -38.33
N THR A 193 31.89 19.26 -39.31
CA THR A 193 33.26 19.36 -39.92
C THR A 193 34.60 19.02 -39.17
N ALA A 194 35.08 17.78 -39.38
CA ALA A 194 36.33 17.34 -40.08
C ALA A 194 37.80 17.51 -39.57
N GLU A 195 38.65 16.68 -40.22
CA GLU A 195 40.13 16.68 -40.46
C GLU A 195 41.10 15.75 -39.66
N GLU A 196 42.12 15.29 -40.40
CA GLU A 196 43.26 14.35 -40.13
C GLU A 196 44.54 15.03 -40.71
N PRO A 197 45.79 14.46 -40.83
CA PRO A 197 46.39 13.20 -40.38
C PRO A 197 47.85 13.32 -39.81
N ASN A 198 48.60 12.19 -39.74
CA ASN A 198 49.93 11.94 -40.38
C ASN A 198 51.23 11.61 -39.58
N THR A 199 52.06 10.75 -40.23
CA THR A 199 53.55 10.53 -40.24
C THR A 199 54.41 9.88 -39.11
N GLY A 200 55.37 9.02 -39.55
CA GLY A 200 56.73 8.77 -38.96
C GLY A 200 56.95 7.42 -38.24
N THR A 201 57.66 6.35 -38.67
CA THR A 201 58.87 6.02 -39.49
C THR A 201 60.26 6.03 -38.80
N ASN A 202 60.92 4.86 -38.70
CA ASN A 202 62.37 4.59 -38.97
C ASN A 202 62.79 3.10 -38.69
N ASN A 203 64.08 2.74 -38.86
CA ASN A 203 64.62 1.37 -39.12
C ASN A 203 65.96 1.07 -38.40
N ALA A 204 66.48 -0.19 -38.44
CA ALA A 204 67.74 -0.59 -39.16
C ALA A 204 68.57 -1.80 -38.61
N GLY A 205 69.29 -2.51 -39.51
CA GLY A 205 70.53 -3.31 -39.26
C GLY A 205 70.37 -4.75 -38.70
N ARG A 206 70.96 -5.87 -39.20
CA ARG A 206 71.90 -6.29 -40.29
C ARG A 206 73.40 -6.57 -39.97
N GLY A 207 73.79 -7.86 -40.06
CA GLY A 207 75.17 -8.44 -40.15
C GLY A 207 75.11 -9.95 -39.78
N ALA A 208 75.58 -10.97 -40.53
CA ALA A 208 76.87 -11.26 -41.20
C ALA A 208 77.99 -11.72 -40.21
N ASN A 209 78.83 -12.75 -40.43
CA ASN A 209 78.91 -13.87 -41.42
C ASN A 209 80.02 -14.88 -40.97
N THR A 210 80.31 -15.94 -41.75
CA THR A 210 81.52 -16.85 -41.73
C THR A 210 81.68 -17.87 -40.58
N THR A 211 82.42 -19.01 -40.66
CA THR A 211 82.82 -19.98 -41.74
C THR A 211 83.47 -21.21 -41.06
N GLY A 212 83.22 -22.48 -41.49
CA GLY A 212 84.02 -23.66 -41.05
C GLY A 212 83.35 -25.05 -41.17
N ILE A 213 84.10 -26.08 -41.58
CA ILE A 213 83.70 -27.46 -41.99
C ILE A 213 84.94 -28.40 -41.74
N PRO A 214 84.90 -29.77 -41.63
CA PRO A 214 83.81 -30.78 -41.49
C PRO A 214 83.97 -31.76 -40.29
N GLN A 215 82.93 -32.58 -40.01
CA GLN A 215 83.06 -34.06 -39.92
C GLN A 215 81.69 -34.77 -39.99
N ALA A 216 81.68 -36.04 -40.42
CA ALA A 216 80.49 -36.89 -40.68
C ALA A 216 80.93 -38.38 -40.68
N PRO A 217 80.03 -39.40 -40.78
CA PRO A 217 78.56 -39.35 -40.88
C PRO A 217 77.80 -40.26 -39.88
N GLN A 218 76.47 -40.12 -39.77
CA GLN A 218 75.49 -41.22 -39.67
C GLN A 218 74.08 -40.75 -40.09
N SER A 219 73.13 -41.69 -40.24
CA SER A 219 71.82 -41.52 -40.89
C SER A 219 70.70 -40.94 -40.01
N SER A 220 69.63 -40.50 -40.67
CA SER A 220 68.40 -39.94 -40.08
C SER A 220 67.20 -40.88 -40.24
N PRO A 221 66.27 -40.93 -39.26
CA PRO A 221 64.86 -41.24 -39.50
C PRO A 221 64.08 -39.94 -39.76
N GLY A 222 63.52 -39.78 -40.96
CA GLY A 222 62.70 -38.62 -41.30
C GLY A 222 61.32 -38.64 -40.63
N ILE A 223 60.82 -37.47 -40.24
CA ILE A 223 59.41 -37.28 -39.84
C ILE A 223 58.53 -37.58 -41.05
N ASP A 224 57.54 -38.47 -40.92
CA ASP A 224 56.65 -38.81 -42.04
C ASP A 224 55.70 -37.64 -42.33
N VAL A 225 55.91 -37.03 -43.51
CA VAL A 225 55.08 -35.96 -44.07
C VAL A 225 53.62 -36.40 -44.22
N ARG A 226 53.37 -37.71 -44.36
CA ARG A 226 52.04 -38.29 -44.52
C ARG A 226 51.20 -38.18 -43.25
N GLU A 227 51.77 -38.47 -42.08
CA GLU A 227 51.04 -38.32 -40.79
C GLU A 227 50.70 -36.85 -40.52
N LEU A 228 51.62 -35.92 -40.83
CA LEU A 228 51.38 -34.49 -40.75
C LEU A 228 50.24 -34.03 -41.69
N MET A 229 50.19 -34.58 -42.90
CA MET A 229 49.14 -34.28 -43.87
C MET A 229 47.77 -34.86 -43.43
N ASP A 230 47.72 -36.08 -42.91
CA ASP A 230 46.48 -36.69 -42.42
C ASP A 230 45.93 -35.97 -41.16
N ARG A 231 46.81 -35.51 -40.26
CA ARG A 231 46.42 -34.62 -39.14
C ARG A 231 45.90 -33.27 -39.64
N SER A 232 46.52 -32.68 -40.66
CA SER A 232 46.06 -31.43 -41.29
C SER A 232 44.69 -31.60 -41.95
N ASN A 233 44.43 -32.74 -42.59
CA ASN A 233 43.14 -33.05 -43.20
C ASN A 233 42.03 -33.23 -42.13
N GLN A 234 42.30 -33.95 -41.04
CA GLN A 234 41.36 -34.04 -39.91
C GLN A 234 41.07 -32.68 -39.24
N LEU A 235 42.05 -31.78 -39.21
CA LEU A 235 41.85 -30.42 -38.69
C LEU A 235 40.96 -29.59 -39.62
N ALA A 236 41.17 -29.67 -40.95
CA ALA A 236 40.32 -29.02 -41.94
C ALA A 236 38.87 -29.53 -41.89
N GLU A 237 38.68 -30.85 -41.80
CA GLU A 237 37.37 -31.49 -41.66
C GLU A 237 36.59 -30.94 -40.44
N ARG A 238 37.28 -30.81 -39.30
CA ARG A 238 36.70 -30.22 -38.07
C ARG A 238 36.44 -28.72 -38.18
N CYS A 239 37.27 -27.98 -38.91
CA CYS A 239 37.02 -26.55 -39.16
C CYS A 239 35.78 -26.36 -40.04
N ASN A 240 35.55 -27.22 -41.04
CA ASN A 240 34.33 -27.19 -41.86
C ASN A 240 33.08 -27.47 -41.02
N GLN A 241 33.10 -28.49 -40.15
CA GLN A 241 32.00 -28.81 -39.23
C GLN A 241 31.70 -27.67 -38.25
N LEU A 242 32.71 -26.94 -37.78
CA LEU A 242 32.55 -25.74 -36.96
C LEU A 242 32.00 -24.54 -37.76
N LEU A 243 32.38 -24.38 -39.03
CA LEU A 243 31.81 -23.37 -39.92
C LEU A 243 30.32 -23.63 -40.18
N GLU A 244 29.95 -24.89 -40.39
CA GLU A 244 28.56 -25.32 -40.61
C GLU A 244 27.69 -25.06 -39.37
N HIS A 245 28.17 -25.42 -38.17
CA HIS A 245 27.52 -25.04 -36.91
C HIS A 245 27.48 -23.51 -36.68
N SER A 246 28.49 -22.76 -37.13
CA SER A 246 28.47 -21.29 -37.07
C SER A 246 27.38 -20.70 -37.96
N ASN A 247 27.20 -21.22 -39.18
CA ASN A 247 26.14 -20.81 -40.09
C ASN A 247 24.75 -21.18 -39.55
N GLU A 248 24.59 -22.36 -38.95
CA GLU A 248 23.38 -22.75 -38.21
C GLU A 248 23.03 -21.80 -37.05
N LEU A 249 24.04 -21.26 -36.35
CA LEU A 249 23.86 -20.30 -35.25
C LEU A 249 23.53 -18.89 -35.78
N ILE A 250 24.02 -18.52 -36.96
CA ILE A 250 23.64 -17.29 -37.66
C ILE A 250 22.19 -17.38 -38.15
N GLU A 251 21.78 -18.47 -38.80
CA GLU A 251 20.37 -18.66 -39.19
C GLU A 251 19.41 -18.64 -37.99
N ARG A 252 19.80 -19.22 -36.84
CA ARG A 252 19.00 -19.14 -35.61
C ARG A 252 18.96 -17.73 -35.01
N ARG A 253 19.94 -16.87 -35.30
CA ARG A 253 20.00 -15.46 -34.87
C ARG A 253 19.11 -14.58 -35.74
N ASP A 254 19.15 -14.75 -37.06
CA ASP A 254 18.39 -13.92 -38.00
C ASP A 254 16.87 -14.18 -37.88
N ARG A 255 16.48 -15.41 -37.49
CA ARG A 255 15.09 -15.75 -37.11
C ARG A 255 14.62 -15.16 -35.76
N ALA A 256 15.49 -14.45 -35.04
CA ALA A 256 15.19 -13.82 -33.75
C ALA A 256 15.39 -12.29 -33.77
N ALA A 257 15.60 -11.69 -34.94
CA ALA A 257 15.93 -10.28 -35.10
C ALA A 257 14.68 -9.39 -35.31
N ASP A 258 13.96 -9.09 -34.23
CA ASP A 258 12.86 -8.09 -34.24
C ASP A 258 12.85 -7.21 -32.97
N GLU A 259 14.04 -6.84 -32.47
CA GLU A 259 14.27 -5.84 -31.40
C GLU A 259 15.76 -5.36 -31.41
N PRO A 260 16.07 -4.05 -31.44
CA PRO A 260 17.44 -3.55 -31.64
C PRO A 260 18.21 -3.28 -30.33
N VAL A 261 18.81 -4.31 -29.71
CA VAL A 261 19.55 -4.17 -28.43
C VAL A 261 21.08 -4.19 -28.62
N THR A 262 21.71 -3.05 -28.35
CA THR A 262 23.05 -2.65 -28.83
C THR A 262 24.28 -3.48 -28.38
N PRO A 263 24.31 -4.21 -27.24
CA PRO A 263 25.49 -5.02 -26.87
C PRO A 263 25.75 -6.22 -27.78
N SER A 264 24.72 -6.73 -28.47
CA SER A 264 24.82 -7.97 -29.28
C SER A 264 25.79 -7.82 -30.46
N TRP A 265 25.83 -6.64 -31.09
CA TRP A 265 26.71 -6.38 -32.23
C TRP A 265 28.20 -6.41 -31.85
N ILE A 266 28.59 -5.81 -30.72
CA ILE A 266 29.99 -5.79 -30.25
C ILE A 266 30.49 -7.22 -29.98
N PHE A 267 29.60 -8.11 -29.52
CA PHE A 267 29.93 -9.51 -29.28
C PHE A 267 30.01 -10.31 -30.59
N ALA A 268 29.09 -10.09 -31.53
CA ALA A 268 29.11 -10.72 -32.85
C ALA A 268 30.35 -10.31 -33.68
N GLU A 269 30.68 -9.01 -33.69
CA GLU A 269 31.86 -8.48 -34.38
C GLU A 269 33.16 -9.10 -33.85
N ARG A 270 33.31 -9.22 -32.53
CA ARG A 270 34.45 -9.91 -31.90
C ARG A 270 34.49 -11.41 -32.20
N PHE A 271 33.33 -12.06 -32.28
CA PHE A 271 33.20 -13.48 -32.61
C PHE A 271 33.63 -13.74 -34.07
N ASN A 272 33.16 -12.90 -35.00
CA ASN A 272 33.56 -12.94 -36.40
C ASN A 272 35.07 -12.71 -36.59
N GLN A 273 35.66 -11.73 -35.89
CA GLN A 273 37.11 -11.49 -35.92
C GLN A 273 37.94 -12.64 -35.33
N VAL A 274 37.39 -13.50 -34.47
CA VAL A 274 38.06 -14.72 -33.99
C VAL A 274 37.95 -15.84 -35.02
N LEU A 275 36.77 -16.03 -35.62
CA LEU A 275 36.54 -16.96 -36.73
C LEU A 275 37.45 -16.68 -37.93
N GLU A 276 37.48 -15.43 -38.41
CA GLU A 276 38.32 -15.02 -39.55
C GLU A 276 39.81 -15.32 -39.29
N ARG A 277 40.28 -15.07 -38.07
CA ARG A 277 41.66 -15.35 -37.65
C ARG A 277 41.96 -16.83 -37.52
N LEU A 278 40.98 -17.68 -37.19
CA LEU A 278 41.13 -19.14 -37.21
C LEU A 278 41.27 -19.62 -38.66
N THR A 279 40.40 -19.17 -39.58
CA THR A 279 40.48 -19.50 -41.01
C THR A 279 41.84 -19.11 -41.61
N GLN A 280 42.29 -17.87 -41.40
CA GLN A 280 43.61 -17.38 -41.84
C GLN A 280 44.81 -18.11 -41.20
N LEU A 281 44.60 -18.86 -40.11
CA LEU A 281 45.63 -19.69 -39.48
C LEU A 281 45.71 -21.08 -40.14
N VAL A 282 44.55 -21.68 -40.47
CA VAL A 282 44.43 -22.96 -41.17
C VAL A 282 45.04 -22.88 -42.58
N GLU A 283 44.78 -21.80 -43.31
CA GLU A 283 45.36 -21.54 -44.64
C GLU A 283 46.89 -21.39 -44.66
N ARG A 284 47.52 -21.12 -43.51
CA ARG A 284 48.97 -20.84 -43.38
C ARG A 284 49.84 -22.05 -43.02
N THR A 285 49.29 -23.25 -43.04
CA THR A 285 49.91 -24.49 -42.52
C THR A 285 51.09 -25.05 -43.34
N HIS A 286 51.36 -24.53 -44.55
CA HIS A 286 52.45 -25.02 -45.42
C HIS A 286 53.84 -24.39 -45.16
N GLN A 287 54.47 -24.67 -44.01
CA GLN A 287 55.93 -24.48 -43.79
C GLN A 287 56.46 -25.33 -42.59
N PRO A 288 57.78 -25.47 -42.35
CA PRO A 288 58.34 -26.61 -41.60
C PRO A 288 58.04 -26.66 -40.10
N ALA A 289 58.22 -27.87 -39.53
CA ALA A 289 57.70 -28.36 -38.25
C ALA A 289 57.72 -27.37 -37.07
N GLU A 290 58.83 -26.71 -36.76
CA GLU A 290 58.92 -25.78 -35.61
C GLU A 290 57.93 -24.59 -35.69
N ARG A 291 57.44 -24.25 -36.90
CA ARG A 291 56.35 -23.28 -37.06
C ARG A 291 54.97 -23.91 -36.88
N SER A 292 54.82 -25.21 -37.12
CA SER A 292 53.58 -25.95 -36.93
C SER A 292 53.19 -26.02 -35.45
N ASP A 293 54.11 -26.40 -34.56
CA ASP A 293 53.83 -26.48 -33.11
C ASP A 293 53.34 -25.14 -32.55
N ARG A 294 54.00 -24.04 -32.95
CA ARG A 294 53.64 -22.68 -32.55
C ARG A 294 52.36 -22.15 -33.24
N LEU A 295 51.94 -22.74 -34.36
CA LEU A 295 50.62 -22.48 -34.95
C LEU A 295 49.53 -23.25 -34.21
N ILE A 296 49.78 -24.51 -33.84
CA ILE A 296 48.87 -25.36 -33.05
C ILE A 296 48.62 -24.75 -31.66
N GLU A 297 49.66 -24.29 -30.98
CA GLU A 297 49.53 -23.61 -29.67
C GLU A 297 48.61 -22.38 -29.76
N ARG A 298 48.80 -21.53 -30.79
CA ARG A 298 47.97 -20.34 -31.02
C ARG A 298 46.56 -20.65 -31.52
N PHE A 299 46.37 -21.77 -32.22
CA PHE A 299 45.05 -22.29 -32.58
C PHE A 299 44.27 -22.69 -31.33
N ASN A 300 44.90 -23.42 -30.42
CA ASN A 300 44.32 -23.83 -29.15
C ASN A 300 43.98 -22.62 -28.26
N GLU A 301 44.86 -21.61 -28.17
CA GLU A 301 44.55 -20.35 -27.47
C GLU A 301 43.33 -19.61 -28.05
N LEU A 302 43.14 -19.63 -29.38
CA LEU A 302 41.98 -19.02 -30.04
C LEU A 302 40.71 -19.84 -29.83
N PHE A 303 40.81 -21.17 -29.87
CA PHE A 303 39.68 -22.08 -29.65
C PHE A 303 39.13 -22.01 -28.22
N GLU A 304 40.00 -21.94 -27.21
CA GLU A 304 39.57 -21.72 -25.81
C GLU A 304 38.87 -20.37 -25.62
N ARG A 305 39.39 -19.30 -26.24
CA ARG A 305 38.73 -17.98 -26.22
C ARG A 305 37.38 -17.99 -26.94
N PHE A 306 37.26 -18.74 -28.03
CA PHE A 306 35.99 -18.92 -28.76
C PHE A 306 34.94 -19.62 -27.89
N ASN A 307 35.30 -20.72 -27.22
CA ASN A 307 34.42 -21.44 -26.29
C ASN A 307 33.97 -20.54 -25.13
N GLN A 308 34.90 -19.77 -24.54
CA GLN A 308 34.57 -18.82 -23.46
C GLN A 308 33.64 -17.69 -23.92
N LEU A 309 33.78 -17.17 -25.16
CA LEU A 309 32.82 -16.22 -25.72
C LEU A 309 31.44 -16.87 -25.94
N ALA A 310 31.38 -18.08 -26.50
CA ALA A 310 30.13 -18.79 -26.73
C ALA A 310 29.36 -19.00 -25.41
N GLU A 311 30.03 -19.50 -24.36
CA GLU A 311 29.43 -19.71 -23.05
C GLU A 311 28.98 -18.39 -22.39
N GLN A 312 29.81 -17.34 -22.44
CA GLN A 312 29.42 -16.01 -21.94
C GLN A 312 28.20 -15.44 -22.67
N SER A 313 28.05 -15.68 -23.97
CA SER A 313 26.89 -15.22 -24.75
C SER A 313 25.57 -15.89 -24.34
N SER A 314 25.63 -17.09 -23.74
CA SER A 314 24.45 -17.85 -23.29
C SER A 314 23.90 -17.40 -21.93
N GLN A 315 24.76 -16.87 -21.03
CA GLN A 315 24.35 -16.51 -19.67
C GLN A 315 23.25 -15.42 -19.61
N PRO A 316 23.25 -14.36 -20.43
CA PRO A 316 22.16 -13.38 -20.44
C PRO A 316 20.79 -14.00 -20.72
N ALA A 317 20.70 -14.94 -21.67
CA ALA A 317 19.44 -15.60 -22.02
C ALA A 317 18.93 -16.48 -20.87
N GLN A 318 19.81 -17.26 -20.22
CA GLN A 318 19.47 -18.04 -19.03
C GLN A 318 19.00 -17.16 -17.87
N ARG A 319 19.64 -16.00 -17.65
CA ARG A 319 19.24 -15.03 -16.63
C ARG A 319 17.89 -14.38 -16.95
N ALA A 320 17.62 -14.08 -18.22
CA ALA A 320 16.34 -13.53 -18.68
C ALA A 320 15.19 -14.53 -18.47
N ASN A 321 15.36 -15.79 -18.87
CA ASN A 321 14.35 -16.84 -18.64
C ASN A 321 14.03 -17.00 -17.14
N LYS A 322 15.07 -17.07 -16.29
CA LYS A 322 14.90 -17.18 -14.83
C LYS A 322 14.26 -15.93 -14.19
N LEU A 323 14.35 -14.77 -14.83
CA LEU A 323 13.64 -13.57 -14.42
C LEU A 323 12.17 -13.61 -14.88
N ALA A 324 11.88 -14.11 -16.08
CA ALA A 324 10.53 -14.30 -16.59
C ALA A 324 9.74 -15.34 -15.75
N GLU A 325 10.35 -16.48 -15.41
CA GLU A 325 9.79 -17.48 -14.48
C GLU A 325 9.36 -16.83 -13.15
N ARG A 326 10.26 -16.04 -12.55
CA ARG A 326 9.99 -15.29 -11.31
C ARG A 326 8.92 -14.23 -11.47
N SER A 327 8.83 -13.58 -12.63
CA SER A 327 7.77 -12.61 -12.95
C SER A 327 6.40 -13.29 -12.99
N ASN A 328 6.32 -14.47 -13.61
CA ASN A 328 5.10 -15.28 -13.67
C ASN A 328 4.69 -15.78 -12.26
N GLU A 329 5.63 -16.29 -11.46
CA GLU A 329 5.36 -16.63 -10.05
C GLU A 329 4.79 -15.44 -9.24
N LEU A 330 5.27 -14.22 -9.49
CA LEU A 330 4.78 -13.02 -8.82
C LEU A 330 3.38 -12.63 -9.30
N ALA A 331 3.10 -12.75 -10.60
CA ALA A 331 1.77 -12.53 -11.18
C ALA A 331 0.73 -13.52 -10.62
N ASP A 332 1.07 -14.81 -10.53
CA ASP A 332 0.18 -15.84 -9.95
C ASP A 332 -0.11 -15.57 -8.47
N ARG A 333 0.91 -15.15 -7.69
CA ARG A 333 0.72 -14.74 -6.29
C ARG A 333 -0.16 -13.49 -6.17
N ALA A 334 -0.02 -12.52 -7.07
CA ALA A 334 -0.88 -11.33 -7.11
C ALA A 334 -2.34 -11.69 -7.43
N ASN A 335 -2.57 -12.56 -8.41
CA ASN A 335 -3.90 -13.08 -8.75
C ASN A 335 -4.56 -13.81 -7.57
N GLN A 336 -3.80 -14.66 -6.86
CA GLN A 336 -4.28 -15.34 -5.64
C GLN A 336 -4.61 -14.38 -4.48
N LEU A 337 -3.93 -13.23 -4.39
CA LEU A 337 -4.25 -12.19 -3.40
C LEU A 337 -5.49 -11.40 -3.78
N ALA A 338 -5.66 -11.04 -5.05
CA ALA A 338 -6.86 -10.38 -5.57
C ALA A 338 -8.11 -11.24 -5.33
N GLU A 339 -8.05 -12.54 -5.60
CA GLU A 339 -9.17 -13.46 -5.38
C GLU A 339 -9.52 -13.59 -3.87
N LYS A 340 -8.52 -13.63 -2.98
CA LYS A 340 -8.77 -13.59 -1.53
C LYS A 340 -9.40 -12.28 -1.06
N LEU A 341 -9.03 -11.15 -1.66
CA LEU A 341 -9.65 -9.85 -1.37
C LEU A 341 -11.11 -9.80 -1.84
N ASN A 342 -11.42 -10.35 -3.01
CA ASN A 342 -12.80 -10.47 -3.50
C ASN A 342 -13.66 -11.31 -2.53
N GLN A 343 -13.15 -12.47 -2.09
CA GLN A 343 -13.85 -13.34 -1.14
C GLN A 343 -14.04 -12.70 0.25
N LEU A 344 -13.10 -11.85 0.70
CA LEU A 344 -13.25 -11.07 1.93
C LEU A 344 -14.27 -9.93 1.78
N SER A 345 -14.27 -9.23 0.64
CA SER A 345 -15.26 -8.20 0.30
C SER A 345 -16.68 -8.77 0.29
N GLU A 346 -16.90 -9.89 -0.38
CA GLU A 346 -18.20 -10.56 -0.43
C GLU A 346 -18.68 -11.01 0.96
N ARG A 347 -17.79 -11.58 1.78
CA ARG A 347 -18.11 -11.91 3.18
C ARG A 347 -18.47 -10.67 4.02
N SER A 348 -17.80 -9.53 3.78
CA SER A 348 -18.11 -8.26 4.43
C SER A 348 -19.50 -7.75 4.03
N ASN A 349 -19.84 -7.81 2.74
CA ASN A 349 -21.17 -7.43 2.23
C ASN A 349 -22.28 -8.31 2.84
N GLN A 350 -22.08 -9.63 2.88
CA GLN A 350 -23.02 -10.56 3.50
C GLN A 350 -23.17 -10.34 5.01
N LEU A 351 -22.11 -9.90 5.71
CA LEU A 351 -22.18 -9.53 7.12
C LEU A 351 -22.96 -8.22 7.32
N ALA A 352 -22.73 -7.22 6.46
CA ALA A 352 -23.44 -5.94 6.50
C ALA A 352 -24.96 -6.11 6.24
N LEU A 353 -25.35 -6.95 5.29
CA LEU A 353 -26.77 -7.27 5.03
C LEU A 353 -27.43 -7.99 6.22
N LYS A 354 -26.71 -8.89 6.90
CA LYS A 354 -27.18 -9.54 8.13
C LYS A 354 -27.29 -8.57 9.32
N ALA A 355 -26.38 -7.59 9.40
CA ALA A 355 -26.47 -6.52 10.40
C ALA A 355 -27.67 -5.59 10.13
N ALA A 356 -27.89 -5.18 8.88
CA ALA A 356 -29.03 -4.35 8.50
C ALA A 356 -30.38 -5.01 8.84
N THR A 357 -30.58 -6.26 8.41
CA THR A 357 -31.81 -7.02 8.74
C THR A 357 -31.99 -7.26 10.25
N SER A 358 -30.91 -7.40 11.01
CA SER A 358 -30.97 -7.46 12.49
C SER A 358 -31.39 -6.12 13.12
N ILE A 359 -30.97 -4.99 12.54
CA ILE A 359 -31.35 -3.65 12.98
C ILE A 359 -32.84 -3.37 12.65
N GLU A 360 -33.32 -3.79 11.48
CA GLU A 360 -34.74 -3.71 11.10
C GLU A 360 -35.63 -4.51 12.07
N GLN A 361 -35.24 -5.74 12.40
CA GLN A 361 -35.93 -6.57 13.39
C GLN A 361 -35.94 -5.92 14.79
N LEU A 362 -34.83 -5.32 15.21
CA LEU A 362 -34.75 -4.58 16.48
C LEU A 362 -35.63 -3.33 16.47
N ALA A 363 -35.70 -2.59 15.36
CA ALA A 363 -36.54 -1.41 15.23
C ALA A 363 -38.04 -1.75 15.34
N GLU A 364 -38.50 -2.81 14.67
CA GLU A 364 -39.89 -3.27 14.80
C GLU A 364 -40.17 -3.84 16.19
N LEU A 365 -39.22 -4.52 16.84
CA LEU A 365 -39.36 -4.96 18.24
C LEU A 365 -39.50 -3.77 19.21
N LEU A 366 -38.68 -2.73 19.05
CA LEU A 366 -38.77 -1.51 19.86
C LEU A 366 -40.09 -0.77 19.64
N LYS A 367 -40.55 -0.65 18.39
CA LYS A 367 -41.87 -0.08 18.04
C LYS A 367 -43.01 -0.84 18.71
N ASN A 368 -43.02 -2.17 18.64
CA ASN A 368 -44.03 -2.99 19.32
C ASN A 368 -43.93 -2.88 20.86
N THR A 369 -42.72 -2.71 21.40
CA THR A 369 -42.51 -2.45 22.84
C THR A 369 -43.12 -1.10 23.25
N ASN A 370 -42.84 -0.02 22.52
CA ASN A 370 -43.42 1.30 22.78
C ASN A 370 -44.95 1.29 22.69
N ARG A 371 -45.50 0.59 21.69
CA ARG A 371 -46.94 0.39 21.52
C ARG A 371 -47.60 -0.34 22.71
N VAL A 372 -46.94 -1.38 23.25
CA VAL A 372 -47.39 -2.06 24.47
C VAL A 372 -47.30 -1.14 25.68
N LEU A 373 -46.20 -0.38 25.84
CA LEU A 373 -46.03 0.58 26.93
C LEU A 373 -47.09 1.70 26.89
N ALA A 374 -47.42 2.22 25.71
CA ALA A 374 -48.51 3.18 25.51
C ALA A 374 -49.86 2.59 25.94
N GLY A 375 -50.19 1.37 25.50
CA GLY A 375 -51.42 0.68 25.90
C GLY A 375 -51.51 0.39 27.42
N VAL A 376 -50.39 0.05 28.06
CA VAL A 376 -50.30 -0.07 29.53
C VAL A 376 -50.53 1.29 30.20
N GLN A 377 -49.97 2.37 29.66
CA GLN A 377 -50.11 3.71 30.20
C GLN A 377 -51.56 4.22 30.08
N HIS A 378 -52.22 4.01 28.94
CA HIS A 378 -53.65 4.29 28.77
C HIS A 378 -54.51 3.45 29.73
N ALA A 379 -54.10 2.22 30.04
CA ALA A 379 -54.78 1.40 31.05
C ALA A 379 -54.59 1.93 32.48
N ILE A 380 -53.44 2.51 32.81
CA ILE A 380 -53.22 3.19 34.10
C ILE A 380 -54.10 4.44 34.20
N VAL A 381 -54.17 5.27 33.15
CA VAL A 381 -55.05 6.45 33.10
C VAL A 381 -56.52 6.05 33.25
N ARG A 382 -57.00 5.07 32.46
CA ARG A 382 -58.38 4.56 32.52
C ARG A 382 -58.82 4.07 33.91
N ASN A 383 -57.90 3.56 34.72
CA ASN A 383 -58.21 3.05 36.07
C ASN A 383 -58.00 4.09 37.18
N HIS A 384 -57.59 5.32 36.87
CA HIS A 384 -57.40 6.38 37.85
C HIS A 384 -58.73 7.05 38.23
N LYS A 385 -59.18 6.83 39.46
CA LYS A 385 -60.44 7.40 39.97
C LYS A 385 -60.35 8.91 40.12
N GLY A 386 -61.32 9.64 39.54
CA GLY A 386 -61.32 11.11 39.56
C GLY A 386 -60.53 11.68 38.40
N ASN A 387 -60.59 11.02 37.23
CA ASN A 387 -60.04 11.57 36.01
C ASN A 387 -60.70 12.92 35.70
N THR A 388 -59.91 13.82 35.10
CA THR A 388 -60.37 15.11 34.59
C THR A 388 -59.88 15.31 33.17
N LEU A 389 -60.33 16.35 32.48
CA LEU A 389 -59.89 16.65 31.11
C LEU A 389 -58.34 16.77 31.00
N ASN A 390 -57.66 17.15 32.09
CA ASN A 390 -56.19 17.20 32.17
C ASN A 390 -55.50 15.83 31.94
N ALA A 391 -56.19 14.71 32.21
CA ALA A 391 -55.64 13.37 31.97
C ALA A 391 -55.40 13.07 30.48
N LEU A 392 -56.03 13.83 29.57
CA LEU A 392 -55.76 13.79 28.14
C LEU A 392 -54.30 14.18 27.80
N GLU A 393 -53.71 15.11 28.56
CA GLU A 393 -52.31 15.55 28.36
C GLU A 393 -51.30 14.47 28.75
N CYS A 394 -51.71 13.49 29.57
CA CYS A 394 -50.87 12.36 29.91
C CYS A 394 -50.80 11.33 28.78
N LEU A 395 -51.82 11.19 27.93
CA LEU A 395 -51.91 10.08 26.96
C LEU A 395 -50.75 10.11 25.95
N VAL A 396 -49.93 9.06 25.95
CA VAL A 396 -48.81 8.92 25.00
C VAL A 396 -49.22 8.23 23.70
N ASN A 397 -48.57 8.56 22.59
CA ASN A 397 -48.72 7.83 21.32
C ASN A 397 -47.81 6.59 21.22
N GLU A 398 -47.88 5.85 20.12
CA GLU A 398 -47.02 4.67 19.88
C GLU A 398 -45.51 4.98 19.77
N LYS A 399 -45.10 6.26 19.74
CA LYS A 399 -43.69 6.69 19.84
C LYS A 399 -43.26 7.01 21.28
N GLY A 400 -44.19 7.08 22.24
CA GLY A 400 -43.96 7.53 23.62
C GLY A 400 -44.02 9.05 23.81
N GLU A 401 -44.45 9.82 22.82
CA GLU A 401 -44.64 11.27 22.92
C GLU A 401 -46.01 11.58 23.58
N THR A 402 -46.08 12.59 24.46
CA THR A 402 -47.34 13.27 24.85
C THR A 402 -47.67 14.42 23.88
N PRO A 403 -48.91 14.95 23.82
CA PRO A 403 -49.29 16.05 22.93
C PRO A 403 -48.33 17.24 22.89
N VAL A 404 -47.94 17.74 24.06
CA VAL A 404 -47.02 18.89 24.21
C VAL A 404 -45.57 18.59 23.78
N MET A 405 -45.22 17.32 23.54
CA MET A 405 -43.89 16.90 23.08
C MET A 405 -43.81 16.62 21.57
N SER A 406 -44.95 16.46 20.89
CA SER A 406 -44.97 16.05 19.49
C SER A 406 -45.02 17.24 18.53
N ARG A 407 -44.28 17.13 17.43
CA ARG A 407 -44.38 18.06 16.30
C ARG A 407 -45.66 17.88 15.50
N THR A 408 -46.30 16.71 15.57
CA THR A 408 -47.55 16.40 14.83
C THR A 408 -48.73 17.25 15.31
N THR A 409 -48.69 17.72 16.56
CA THR A 409 -49.65 18.61 17.23
C THR A 409 -49.10 20.04 17.40
N TRP A 410 -47.97 20.36 16.77
CA TRP A 410 -47.18 21.60 16.99
C TRP A 410 -46.84 21.91 18.46
N HIS A 411 -46.75 20.88 19.32
CA HIS A 411 -46.60 21.01 20.77
C HIS A 411 -47.82 21.62 21.48
N ASN A 412 -48.98 21.73 20.81
CA ASN A 412 -50.23 22.14 21.43
C ASN A 412 -50.74 21.07 22.41
N ARG A 413 -51.45 21.55 23.43
CA ARG A 413 -52.15 20.73 24.42
C ARG A 413 -53.56 20.46 23.92
N LEU A 414 -54.04 19.24 24.11
CA LEU A 414 -55.37 18.83 23.65
C LEU A 414 -56.48 19.59 24.38
N ILE A 415 -56.29 19.92 25.66
CA ILE A 415 -57.29 20.72 26.40
C ILE A 415 -57.38 22.17 25.89
N ASP A 416 -56.31 22.73 25.32
CA ASP A 416 -56.28 24.14 24.90
C ASP A 416 -56.99 24.33 23.54
N VAL A 417 -57.17 23.27 22.76
CA VAL A 417 -57.99 23.25 21.52
C VAL A 417 -59.44 22.77 21.74
N LEU A 418 -59.83 22.45 22.99
CA LEU A 418 -61.14 21.90 23.35
C LEU A 418 -62.14 22.97 23.85
N ALA A 419 -62.57 23.84 22.93
CA ALA A 419 -63.57 24.88 23.20
C ALA A 419 -64.91 24.29 23.73
N PRO A 420 -65.70 25.04 24.53
CA PRO A 420 -67.05 24.62 24.91
C PRO A 420 -67.96 24.44 23.69
N GLY A 421 -68.73 23.34 23.64
CA GLY A 421 -69.57 23.03 22.47
C GLY A 421 -70.42 21.78 22.65
N GLN A 422 -71.02 21.29 21.57
CA GLN A 422 -71.77 20.02 21.54
C GLN A 422 -71.39 19.09 20.36
N SER A 423 -70.42 19.50 19.52
CA SER A 423 -70.01 18.74 18.32
C SER A 423 -68.91 17.71 18.58
N PHE A 424 -68.37 17.68 19.81
CA PHE A 424 -67.39 16.71 20.27
C PHE A 424 -67.70 16.31 21.72
N ILE A 425 -67.57 15.03 22.05
CA ILE A 425 -67.85 14.51 23.41
C ILE A 425 -66.69 13.62 23.86
N VAL A 426 -66.22 13.81 25.09
CA VAL A 426 -65.26 12.94 25.76
C VAL A 426 -65.96 12.30 26.96
N MET A 427 -65.93 10.97 27.05
CA MET A 427 -66.38 10.27 28.26
C MET A 427 -65.25 10.27 29.28
N ILE A 428 -65.56 10.59 30.54
CA ILE A 428 -64.62 10.53 31.66
C ILE A 428 -65.34 9.94 32.87
N ASP A 429 -64.86 8.82 33.40
CA ASP A 429 -65.55 8.04 34.45
C ASP A 429 -67.06 7.83 34.13
N GLY A 430 -67.40 7.57 32.85
CA GLY A 430 -68.77 7.42 32.35
C GLY A 430 -69.58 8.71 32.18
N VAL A 431 -69.01 9.89 32.49
CA VAL A 431 -69.69 11.20 32.38
C VAL A 431 -69.35 11.88 31.03
N PRO A 432 -70.35 12.32 30.24
CA PRO A 432 -70.11 12.96 28.94
C PRO A 432 -69.74 14.45 29.06
N GLN A 433 -68.46 14.78 28.87
CA GLN A 433 -67.97 16.15 28.74
C GLN A 433 -68.18 16.65 27.30
N LYS A 434 -68.78 17.84 27.13
CA LYS A 434 -69.21 18.36 25.81
C LYS A 434 -68.37 19.55 25.36
N HIS A 435 -67.76 19.42 24.19
CA HIS A 435 -66.80 20.36 23.62
C HIS A 435 -67.03 20.58 22.12
N ARG A 436 -66.14 21.35 21.51
CA ARG A 436 -65.89 21.51 20.09
C ARG A 436 -64.37 21.46 19.89
N VAL A 437 -63.93 20.70 18.91
CA VAL A 437 -62.58 20.77 18.32
C VAL A 437 -62.76 21.31 16.91
N ASP A 438 -61.95 22.28 16.49
CA ASP A 438 -61.99 22.83 15.13
C ASP A 438 -61.26 21.91 14.12
N ASP A 439 -61.66 21.99 12.84
CA ASP A 439 -61.26 21.00 11.82
C ASP A 439 -59.75 20.99 11.53
N GLU A 440 -59.08 22.12 11.75
CA GLU A 440 -57.62 22.33 11.68
C GLU A 440 -56.88 21.42 12.68
N TRP A 441 -57.20 21.53 13.98
CA TRP A 441 -56.58 20.73 15.04
C TRP A 441 -57.03 19.27 15.05
N LEU A 442 -58.27 18.99 14.62
CA LEU A 442 -58.85 17.64 14.63
C LEU A 442 -57.96 16.59 13.97
N GLY A 443 -57.41 16.92 12.80
CA GLY A 443 -56.58 15.99 12.04
C GLY A 443 -55.21 15.73 12.68
N GLU A 444 -54.62 16.74 13.32
CA GLU A 444 -53.36 16.61 14.06
C GLU A 444 -53.47 15.61 15.20
N PHE A 445 -54.50 15.71 16.03
CA PHE A 445 -54.71 14.79 17.14
C PHE A 445 -55.09 13.38 16.69
N VAL A 446 -55.87 13.24 15.61
CA VAL A 446 -56.17 11.94 14.99
C VAL A 446 -54.90 11.25 14.45
N ARG A 447 -53.96 12.02 13.86
CA ARG A 447 -52.65 11.52 13.44
C ARG A 447 -51.74 11.17 14.62
N PHE A 448 -51.68 12.05 15.61
CA PHE A 448 -50.83 11.88 16.78
C PHE A 448 -51.10 10.57 17.51
N TYR A 449 -52.37 10.17 17.66
CA TYR A 449 -52.77 8.91 18.29
C TYR A 449 -52.80 7.69 17.34
N GLY A 450 -52.44 7.82 16.06
CA GLY A 450 -52.42 6.71 15.09
C GLY A 450 -53.81 6.10 14.79
N ILE A 451 -54.87 6.91 14.86
CA ILE A 451 -56.26 6.49 14.64
C ILE A 451 -56.80 6.95 13.28
N ASP A 452 -55.89 7.11 12.33
CA ASP A 452 -56.06 7.80 11.04
C ASP A 452 -56.58 6.93 9.88
N ASP A 453 -56.83 5.63 10.13
CA ASP A 453 -57.34 4.63 9.18
C ASP A 453 -58.42 5.18 8.22
N GLY A 454 -58.04 5.35 6.95
CA GLY A 454 -58.92 5.80 5.85
C GLY A 454 -59.33 7.28 5.88
N LEU A 455 -58.90 8.07 6.87
CA LEU A 455 -59.36 9.45 7.11
C LEU A 455 -58.57 10.53 6.34
N PHE A 456 -57.38 10.23 5.82
CA PHE A 456 -56.47 11.21 5.17
C PHE A 456 -56.11 10.80 3.73
N ASN A 457 -55.64 11.75 2.91
CA ASN A 457 -55.33 11.53 1.49
C ASN A 457 -53.96 10.87 1.25
N ASP A 458 -52.93 11.35 1.93
CA ASP A 458 -51.55 10.84 1.90
C ASP A 458 -51.13 10.45 3.35
N ALA A 459 -49.95 9.86 3.56
CA ALA A 459 -49.39 9.59 4.88
C ALA A 459 -48.90 10.84 5.65
N THR A 460 -48.55 11.93 4.95
CA THR A 460 -47.93 13.12 5.56
C THR A 460 -48.91 14.21 6.00
N THR A 461 -50.13 14.26 5.44
CA THR A 461 -51.06 15.38 5.67
C THR A 461 -51.79 15.27 7.02
N VAL A 462 -51.97 16.41 7.71
CA VAL A 462 -52.89 16.54 8.84
C VAL A 462 -54.30 16.99 8.42
N GLU A 463 -54.53 17.29 7.14
CA GLU A 463 -55.87 17.58 6.61
C GLU A 463 -56.72 16.31 6.49
N VAL A 464 -57.86 16.29 7.19
CA VAL A 464 -58.87 15.22 7.11
C VAL A 464 -59.62 15.30 5.78
N LYS A 465 -59.83 14.15 5.13
CA LYS A 465 -60.60 14.02 3.88
C LYS A 465 -61.96 14.74 3.96
N GLN A 466 -62.32 15.44 2.88
CA GLN A 466 -63.63 16.07 2.74
C GLN A 466 -64.75 15.03 2.94
N GLY A 467 -65.72 15.35 3.79
CA GLY A 467 -66.79 14.43 4.19
C GLY A 467 -66.41 13.34 5.21
N LYS A 468 -65.13 13.21 5.60
CA LYS A 468 -64.68 12.31 6.70
C LYS A 468 -64.53 13.01 8.05
N ILE A 469 -64.59 14.35 8.09
CA ILE A 469 -64.49 15.19 9.29
C ILE A 469 -65.32 14.67 10.48
N ASN A 470 -66.60 14.33 10.29
CA ASN A 470 -67.43 13.81 11.38
C ASN A 470 -66.99 12.42 11.85
N ALA A 471 -66.52 11.56 10.94
CA ALA A 471 -65.97 10.25 11.29
C ALA A 471 -64.63 10.37 12.06
N ALA A 472 -63.83 11.40 11.76
CA ALA A 472 -62.63 11.74 12.51
C ALA A 472 -62.96 12.25 13.93
N ARG A 473 -63.94 13.17 14.07
CA ARG A 473 -64.47 13.59 15.38
C ARG A 473 -64.96 12.40 16.20
N ASP A 474 -65.80 11.54 15.61
CA ASP A 474 -66.32 10.33 16.23
C ASP A 474 -65.22 9.37 16.69
N ARG A 475 -64.18 9.16 15.87
CA ARG A 475 -63.10 8.22 16.20
C ARG A 475 -62.18 8.77 17.29
N LEU A 476 -61.82 10.05 17.25
CA LEU A 476 -61.07 10.70 18.32
C LEU A 476 -61.88 10.73 19.64
N SER A 477 -63.17 11.10 19.57
CA SER A 477 -64.11 11.05 20.71
C SER A 477 -64.13 9.68 21.39
N LYS A 478 -64.35 8.61 20.60
CA LYS A 478 -64.38 7.22 21.10
C LYS A 478 -63.03 6.76 21.64
N TYR A 479 -61.94 7.13 20.99
CA TYR A 479 -60.58 6.80 21.44
C TYR A 479 -60.26 7.44 22.80
N LEU A 480 -60.41 8.76 22.93
CA LEU A 480 -60.11 9.47 24.17
C LEU A 480 -61.01 9.01 25.33
N GLY A 481 -62.31 8.83 25.07
CA GLY A 481 -63.24 8.26 26.06
C GLY A 481 -62.80 6.86 26.50
N SER A 482 -62.40 6.00 25.55
CA SER A 482 -61.89 4.67 25.87
C SER A 482 -60.58 4.67 26.68
N CYS A 483 -59.89 5.81 26.83
CA CYS A 483 -58.69 5.95 27.65
C CYS A 483 -58.94 6.59 29.02
N LEU A 484 -60.10 7.23 29.26
CA LEU A 484 -60.39 8.00 30.48
C LEU A 484 -61.53 7.45 31.35
N GLY A 485 -62.32 6.48 30.87
CA GLY A 485 -63.35 5.77 31.67
C GLY A 485 -64.69 5.67 30.95
#